data_AF-A0A848P987-F1
#
_entry.id   AF-A0A848P987-F1
#
_cell.length_a   1.000
_cell.length_b   1.000
_cell.length_c   1.000
_cell.angle_alpha   90.00
_cell.angle_beta   90.00
_cell.angle_gamma   90.00
#
_symmetry.space_group_name_H-M   'P 1'
#
loop_
_entity.id
_entity.type
_entity.pdbx_description
1 polymer ?
#
loop_
_entity_poly.entity_id
_entity_poly.type
_entity_poly.pdbx_seq_one_letter_code
_entity_poly.pdbx_strand_id
1 'polypeptide(L)'
;MSDFLKYTTGLAVLDKLDTQGNTIDRQNKALKEQGVALEEAQNKAGMEEAAWEFERRRRVELEKEVKQYKMLLSKPLHEIAAQNDNFRSAYEKQQEMMADWIISQRAFREIAMKYGAMAGKTPEEIKAEGAAAEQTILDGQSQFGNTISDVNKTTLERKKAREEKQAQSK
;
A
#
# COMPACT_ATOMS: atom_id res chain seq x y z
N MET A 1 46.11 81.50 -33.50
CA MET A 1 44.75 80.92 -33.44
C MET A 1 44.68 79.44 -33.85
N SER A 2 45.63 78.90 -34.64
CA SER A 2 45.61 77.49 -35.08
C SER A 2 45.85 76.47 -33.95
N ASP A 3 46.73 76.78 -32.99
CA ASP A 3 47.13 75.81 -31.96
C ASP A 3 46.09 75.62 -30.85
N PHE A 4 45.28 76.65 -30.57
CA PHE A 4 44.16 76.56 -29.61
C PHE A 4 43.07 75.60 -30.12
N LEU A 5 42.72 75.68 -31.41
CA LEU A 5 41.71 74.80 -32.02
C LEU A 5 42.17 73.34 -32.08
N LYS A 6 43.47 73.09 -32.28
CA LYS A 6 44.03 71.72 -32.23
C LYS A 6 43.98 71.15 -30.82
N TYR A 7 44.27 71.97 -29.81
CA TYR A 7 44.21 71.57 -28.40
C TYR A 7 42.78 71.28 -27.94
N THR A 8 41.80 72.14 -28.28
CA THR A 8 40.38 71.92 -27.94
C THR A 8 39.82 70.68 -28.63
N THR A 9 40.24 70.41 -29.88
CA THR A 9 39.83 69.20 -30.61
C THR A 9 40.46 67.95 -29.99
N GLY A 10 41.73 68.01 -29.57
CA GLY A 10 42.41 66.92 -28.86
C GLY A 10 41.75 66.59 -27.52
N LEU A 11 41.37 67.59 -26.73
CA LEU A 11 40.64 67.41 -25.47
C LEU A 11 39.26 66.77 -25.66
N ALA A 12 38.50 67.21 -26.66
CA ALA A 12 37.18 66.62 -26.95
C ALA A 12 37.26 65.16 -27.43
N VAL A 13 38.35 64.80 -28.12
CA VAL A 13 38.63 63.41 -28.52
C VAL A 13 39.00 62.57 -27.30
N LEU A 14 39.81 63.10 -26.38
CA LEU A 14 40.17 62.41 -25.13
C LEU A 14 38.96 62.19 -24.22
N ASP A 15 38.07 63.17 -24.09
CA ASP A 15 36.81 63.05 -23.32
C ASP A 15 35.85 62.01 -23.93
N LYS A 16 35.78 61.95 -25.27
CA LYS A 16 35.05 60.88 -25.99
C LYS A 16 35.67 59.49 -25.78
N LEU A 17 36.99 59.38 -25.71
CA LEU A 17 37.68 58.11 -25.46
C LEU A 17 37.50 57.65 -24.01
N ASP A 18 37.54 58.57 -23.04
CA ASP A 18 37.30 58.28 -21.63
C ASP A 18 35.84 57.86 -21.38
N THR A 19 34.87 58.57 -21.96
CA THR A 19 33.46 58.18 -21.90
C THR A 19 33.19 56.83 -22.60
N GLN A 20 33.89 56.52 -23.70
CA GLN A 20 33.83 55.20 -24.33
C GLN A 20 34.44 54.11 -23.44
N GLY A 21 35.60 54.33 -22.83
CA GLY A 21 36.23 53.37 -21.90
C GLY A 21 35.33 53.05 -20.71
N ASN A 22 34.79 54.08 -20.07
CA ASN A 22 33.81 53.94 -18.98
C ASN A 22 32.54 53.19 -19.42
N THR A 23 32.10 53.35 -20.67
CA THR A 23 30.93 52.63 -21.21
C THR A 23 31.26 51.16 -21.45
N ILE A 24 32.43 50.84 -21.99
CA ILE A 24 32.92 49.48 -22.19
C ILE A 24 33.07 48.75 -20.84
N ASP A 25 33.60 49.42 -19.82
CA ASP A 25 33.75 48.83 -18.49
C ASP A 25 32.40 48.50 -17.83
N ARG A 26 31.41 49.38 -17.99
CA ARG A 26 30.03 49.11 -17.55
C ARG A 26 29.41 47.93 -18.28
N GLN A 27 29.62 47.84 -19.60
CA GLN A 27 29.13 46.72 -20.41
C GLN A 27 29.81 45.40 -20.00
N ASN A 28 31.12 45.40 -19.80
CA ASN A 28 31.86 44.24 -19.33
C ASN A 28 31.42 43.79 -17.93
N LYS A 29 31.12 44.73 -17.04
CA LYS A 29 30.57 44.42 -15.72
C LYS A 29 29.17 43.79 -15.83
N ALA A 30 28.29 44.37 -16.63
CA ALA A 30 26.94 43.83 -16.85
C ALA A 30 26.96 42.44 -17.50
N LEU A 31 27.86 42.19 -18.46
CA LEU A 31 28.04 40.87 -19.08
C LEU A 31 28.53 39.83 -18.06
N LYS A 32 29.45 40.20 -17.16
CA LYS A 32 29.89 39.31 -16.07
C LYS A 32 28.74 38.97 -15.12
N GLU A 33 27.96 39.96 -14.71
CA GLU A 33 26.80 39.76 -13.83
C GLU A 33 25.73 38.88 -14.52
N GLN A 34 25.47 39.08 -15.81
CA GLN A 34 24.58 38.22 -16.58
C GLN A 34 25.12 36.78 -16.71
N GLY A 35 26.43 36.61 -16.90
CA GLY A 35 27.07 35.29 -16.94
C GLY A 35 26.88 34.50 -15.65
N VAL A 36 27.10 35.16 -14.50
CA VAL A 36 26.89 34.55 -13.17
C VAL A 36 25.42 34.19 -12.96
N ALA A 37 24.49 35.10 -13.27
CA ALA A 37 23.06 34.84 -13.13
C ALA A 37 22.58 33.70 -14.03
N LEU A 38 23.14 33.57 -15.24
CA LEU A 38 22.82 32.50 -16.16
C LEU A 38 23.37 31.14 -15.68
N GLU A 39 24.58 31.12 -15.13
CA GLU A 39 25.16 29.92 -14.51
C GLU A 39 24.35 29.46 -13.29
N GLU A 40 23.96 30.39 -12.41
CA GLU A 40 23.09 30.09 -11.26
C GLU A 40 21.71 29.55 -11.70
N ALA A 41 21.12 30.16 -12.73
CA ALA A 41 19.84 29.69 -13.29
C ALA A 41 19.95 28.30 -13.91
N GLN A 42 21.03 28.02 -14.63
CA GLN A 42 21.31 26.70 -15.20
C GLN A 42 21.53 25.64 -14.12
N ASN A 43 22.31 25.97 -13.09
CA ASN A 43 22.53 25.08 -11.96
C ASN A 43 21.22 24.79 -11.20
N LYS A 44 20.39 25.80 -10.98
CA LYS A 44 19.07 25.63 -10.35
C LYS A 44 18.14 24.76 -11.20
N ALA A 45 18.07 25.02 -12.51
CA ALA A 45 17.27 24.22 -13.43
C ALA A 45 17.74 22.76 -13.46
N GLY A 46 19.05 22.51 -13.50
CA GLY A 46 19.62 21.16 -13.45
C GLY A 46 19.32 20.44 -12.13
N MET A 47 19.33 21.15 -11.00
CA MET A 47 18.94 20.61 -9.70
C MET A 47 17.45 20.27 -9.63
N GLU A 48 16.58 21.14 -10.18
CA GLU A 48 15.14 20.89 -10.27
C GLU A 48 14.83 19.70 -11.19
N GLU A 49 15.52 19.57 -12.32
CA GLU A 49 15.39 18.43 -13.23
C GLU A 49 15.84 17.13 -12.55
N ALA A 50 16.98 17.13 -11.86
CA ALA A 50 17.47 15.99 -11.10
C ALA A 50 16.50 15.57 -9.98
N ALA A 51 15.91 16.54 -9.27
CA ALA A 51 14.89 16.26 -8.25
C ALA A 51 13.63 15.62 -8.86
N TRP A 52 13.14 16.17 -9.99
CA TRP A 52 12.02 15.60 -10.74
C TRP A 52 12.28 14.18 -11.22
N GLU A 53 13.48 13.90 -11.74
CA GLU A 53 13.86 12.56 -12.14
C GLU A 53 13.90 11.58 -10.96
N PHE A 54 14.46 12.01 -9.83
CA PHE A 54 14.50 11.20 -8.62
C PHE A 54 13.09 10.85 -8.13
N GLU A 55 12.20 11.84 -8.04
CA GLU A 55 10.81 11.64 -7.66
C GLU A 55 10.07 10.71 -8.64
N ARG A 56 10.29 10.88 -9.94
CA ARG A 56 9.73 10.01 -10.97
C ARG A 56 10.19 8.57 -10.81
N ARG A 57 11.49 8.34 -10.61
CA ARG A 57 12.04 6.99 -10.39
C ARG A 57 11.46 6.37 -9.12
N ARG A 58 11.39 7.14 -8.04
CA ARG A 58 10.82 6.67 -6.77
C ARG A 58 9.33 6.33 -6.89
N ARG A 59 8.55 7.14 -7.62
CA ARG A 59 7.14 6.83 -7.93
C ARG A 59 7.00 5.52 -8.68
N VAL A 60 7.80 5.31 -9.73
CA VAL A 60 7.76 4.07 -10.53
C VAL A 60 8.12 2.85 -9.68
N GLU A 61 9.10 2.97 -8.78
CA GLU A 61 9.48 1.91 -7.84
C GLU A 61 8.34 1.59 -6.87
N LEU A 62 7.74 2.60 -6.25
CA LEU A 62 6.59 2.44 -5.36
C LEU A 62 5.38 1.82 -6.07
N GLU A 63 5.11 2.21 -7.32
CA GLU A 63 4.05 1.61 -8.12
C GLU A 63 4.30 0.13 -8.40
N LYS A 64 5.56 -0.26 -8.63
CA LYS A 64 5.96 -1.66 -8.78
C LYS A 64 5.79 -2.43 -7.48
N GLU A 65 6.25 -1.89 -6.34
CA GLU A 65 6.07 -2.50 -5.02
C GLU A 65 4.58 -2.70 -4.71
N VAL A 66 3.75 -1.66 -4.89
CA VAL A 66 2.30 -1.74 -4.70
C VAL A 66 1.67 -2.82 -5.57
N LYS A 67 2.08 -2.91 -6.85
CA LYS A 67 1.59 -3.96 -7.75
C LYS A 67 2.00 -5.35 -7.25
N GLN A 68 3.24 -5.53 -6.82
CA GLN A 68 3.73 -6.80 -6.25
C GLN A 68 2.95 -7.20 -5.01
N TYR A 69 2.73 -6.28 -4.06
CA TYR A 69 1.94 -6.57 -2.86
C TYR A 69 0.49 -6.90 -3.19
N LYS A 70 -0.15 -6.19 -4.12
CA LYS A 70 -1.51 -6.52 -4.57
C LYS A 70 -1.59 -7.91 -5.18
N MET A 71 -0.60 -8.30 -5.98
CA MET A 71 -0.54 -9.66 -6.53
C MET A 71 -0.34 -10.70 -5.43
N LEU A 72 0.55 -10.45 -4.47
CA LEU A 72 0.76 -11.37 -3.34
C LEU A 72 -0.51 -11.55 -2.51
N LEU A 73 -1.18 -10.46 -2.13
CA LEU A 73 -2.41 -10.49 -1.32
C LEU A 73 -3.61 -11.13 -2.03
N SER A 74 -3.54 -11.30 -3.35
CA SER A 74 -4.57 -12.01 -4.12
C SER A 74 -4.40 -13.53 -4.14
N LYS A 75 -3.27 -14.05 -3.64
CA LYS A 75 -2.96 -15.47 -3.63
C LYS A 75 -3.64 -16.19 -2.45
N PRO A 76 -3.78 -17.53 -2.51
CA PRO A 76 -4.18 -18.34 -1.36
C PRO A 76 -3.28 -18.10 -0.14
N LEU A 77 -3.86 -18.18 1.07
CA LEU A 77 -3.16 -17.86 2.33
C LEU A 77 -1.86 -18.65 2.51
N HIS A 78 -1.84 -19.93 2.13
CA HIS A 78 -0.65 -20.78 2.22
C HIS A 78 0.48 -20.29 1.28
N GLU A 79 0.16 -19.75 0.11
CA GLU A 79 1.15 -19.17 -0.81
C GLU A 79 1.68 -17.83 -0.30
N ILE A 80 0.83 -17.05 0.39
CA ILE A 80 1.26 -15.80 1.06
C ILE A 80 2.22 -16.13 2.20
N ALA A 81 1.88 -17.14 3.02
CA ALA A 81 2.73 -17.62 4.11
C ALA A 81 4.09 -18.15 3.62
N ALA A 82 4.15 -18.75 2.44
CA ALA A 82 5.41 -19.20 1.87
C ALA A 82 6.38 -18.05 1.50
N GLN A 83 5.85 -16.83 1.28
CA GLN A 83 6.62 -15.67 0.80
C GLN A 83 6.82 -14.58 1.86
N ASN A 84 6.10 -14.62 2.99
CA ASN A 84 6.17 -13.61 4.04
C ASN A 84 6.24 -14.28 5.42
N ASP A 85 7.41 -14.23 6.05
CA ASP A 85 7.67 -14.88 7.33
C ASP A 85 6.77 -14.36 8.47
N ASN A 86 6.49 -13.05 8.48
CA ASN A 86 5.61 -12.45 9.48
C ASN A 86 4.17 -12.95 9.33
N PHE A 87 3.70 -13.09 8.10
CA PHE A 87 2.40 -13.68 7.80
C PHE A 87 2.38 -15.18 8.12
N ARG A 88 3.48 -15.89 7.87
CA ARG A 88 3.59 -17.34 8.12
C ARG A 88 3.27 -17.71 9.56
N SER A 89 3.84 -17.00 10.54
CA SER A 89 3.58 -17.30 11.95
C SER A 89 2.09 -17.14 12.34
N ALA A 90 1.42 -16.11 11.81
CA ALA A 90 -0.02 -15.93 12.05
C ALA A 90 -0.85 -17.02 11.36
N TYR A 91 -0.47 -17.39 10.14
CA TYR A 91 -1.11 -18.45 9.38
C TYR A 91 -0.98 -19.82 10.07
N GLU A 92 0.22 -20.17 10.55
CA GLU A 92 0.50 -21.43 11.25
C GLU A 92 -0.32 -21.54 12.54
N LYS A 93 -0.36 -20.49 13.37
CA LYS A 93 -1.21 -20.46 14.58
C LYS A 93 -2.69 -20.63 14.25
N GLN A 94 -3.15 -20.08 13.13
CA GLN A 94 -4.52 -20.31 12.68
C GLN A 94 -4.75 -21.76 12.23
N GLN A 95 -3.78 -22.38 11.54
CA GLN A 95 -3.86 -23.80 11.18
C GLN A 95 -3.88 -24.70 12.42
N GLU A 96 -3.05 -24.43 13.42
CA GLU A 96 -3.03 -25.14 14.70
C GLU A 96 -4.39 -25.05 15.40
N MET A 97 -4.95 -23.85 15.53
CA MET A 97 -6.29 -23.65 16.11
C MET A 97 -7.37 -24.45 15.36
N MET A 98 -7.32 -24.46 14.02
CA MET A 98 -8.27 -25.24 13.22
C MET A 98 -8.07 -26.75 13.39
N ALA A 99 -6.83 -27.21 13.49
CA ALA A 99 -6.52 -28.62 13.75
C ALA A 99 -7.06 -29.05 15.12
N ASP A 100 -6.81 -28.26 16.17
CA ASP A 100 -7.32 -28.50 17.52
C ASP A 100 -8.85 -28.52 17.54
N TRP A 101 -9.49 -27.60 16.81
CA TRP A 101 -10.95 -27.57 16.68
C TRP A 101 -11.49 -28.82 15.98
N ILE A 102 -10.88 -29.26 14.87
CA ILE A 102 -11.28 -30.49 14.15
C ILE A 102 -11.14 -31.71 15.06
N ILE A 103 -10.02 -31.84 15.78
CA ILE A 103 -9.80 -32.94 16.72
C ILE A 103 -10.85 -32.91 17.83
N SER A 104 -11.15 -31.73 18.38
CA SER A 104 -12.19 -31.55 19.39
C SER A 104 -13.57 -31.98 18.88
N GLN A 105 -13.95 -31.58 17.66
CA GLN A 105 -15.21 -32.01 17.04
C GLN A 105 -15.27 -33.54 16.85
N ARG A 106 -14.15 -34.17 16.49
CA ARG A 106 -14.05 -35.64 16.37
C ARG A 106 -14.18 -36.32 17.73
N ALA A 107 -13.54 -35.79 18.77
CA ALA A 107 -13.64 -36.30 20.13
C ALA A 107 -15.07 -36.20 20.66
N PHE A 108 -15.76 -35.07 20.47
CA PHE A 108 -17.17 -34.95 20.85
C PHE A 108 -18.08 -35.91 20.08
N ARG A 109 -17.83 -36.13 18.79
CA ARG A 109 -18.56 -37.12 18.01
C ARG A 109 -18.36 -38.54 18.54
N GLU A 110 -17.15 -38.91 18.90
CA GLU A 110 -16.84 -40.21 19.51
C GLU A 110 -17.62 -40.40 20.83
N ILE A 111 -17.60 -39.37 21.68
CA ILE A 111 -18.34 -39.36 22.94
C ILE A 111 -19.86 -39.48 22.70
N ALA A 112 -20.41 -38.74 21.75
CA ALA A 112 -21.82 -38.80 21.40
C ALA A 112 -22.24 -40.19 20.91
N MET A 113 -21.41 -40.85 20.09
CA MET A 113 -21.66 -42.22 19.63
C MET A 113 -21.62 -43.22 20.79
N LYS A 114 -20.62 -43.10 21.67
CA LYS A 114 -20.50 -43.95 22.87
C LYS A 114 -21.73 -43.86 23.76
N TYR A 115 -22.16 -42.64 24.11
CA TYR A 115 -23.33 -42.46 24.96
C TYR A 115 -24.65 -42.76 24.24
N GLY A 116 -24.73 -42.50 22.94
CA GLY A 116 -25.85 -42.90 22.10
C GLY A 116 -26.06 -44.40 22.11
N ALA A 117 -24.99 -45.18 21.90
CA ALA A 117 -25.04 -46.64 21.97
C ALA A 117 -25.47 -47.13 23.36
N MET A 118 -24.98 -46.52 24.44
CA MET A 118 -25.44 -46.83 25.80
C MET A 118 -26.92 -46.52 26.02
N ALA A 119 -27.46 -45.52 25.33
CA ALA A 119 -28.87 -45.15 25.33
C ALA A 119 -29.73 -45.96 24.33
N GLY A 120 -29.14 -46.96 23.65
CA GLY A 120 -29.84 -47.78 22.67
C GLY A 120 -30.11 -47.09 21.32
N LYS A 121 -29.47 -45.94 21.06
CA LYS A 121 -29.63 -45.18 19.81
C LYS A 121 -28.67 -45.67 18.74
N THR A 122 -29.13 -45.58 17.50
CA THR A 122 -28.35 -45.84 16.29
C THR A 122 -27.47 -44.64 15.93
N PRO A 123 -26.37 -44.85 15.18
CA PRO A 123 -25.55 -43.74 14.67
C PRO A 123 -26.33 -42.72 13.85
N GLU A 124 -27.37 -43.14 13.14
CA GLU A 124 -28.24 -42.30 12.31
C GLU A 124 -29.10 -41.37 13.17
N GLU A 125 -29.69 -41.89 14.25
CA GLU A 125 -30.44 -41.08 15.22
C GLU A 125 -29.53 -40.03 15.88
N ILE A 126 -28.31 -40.41 16.26
CA ILE A 126 -27.33 -39.47 16.83
C ILE A 126 -26.93 -38.37 15.83
N LYS A 127 -26.77 -38.71 14.54
CA LYS A 127 -26.51 -37.69 13.50
C LYS A 127 -27.69 -36.73 13.35
N ALA A 128 -28.92 -37.25 13.35
CA ALA A 128 -30.12 -36.42 13.25
C ALA A 128 -30.29 -35.48 14.46
N GLU A 129 -30.03 -35.98 15.67
CA GLU A 129 -30.02 -35.17 16.89
C GLU A 129 -28.92 -34.10 16.86
N GLY A 130 -27.74 -34.43 16.35
CA GLY A 130 -26.67 -33.46 16.14
C GLY A 130 -27.07 -32.32 15.20
N ALA A 131 -27.76 -32.62 14.10
CA ALA A 131 -28.28 -31.60 13.18
C ALA A 131 -29.36 -30.72 13.83
N ALA A 132 -30.26 -31.31 14.64
CA ALA A 132 -31.25 -30.55 15.39
C ALA A 132 -30.60 -29.64 16.46
N ALA A 133 -29.53 -30.11 17.11
CA ALA A 133 -28.75 -29.32 18.07
C ALA A 133 -28.03 -28.15 17.39
N GLU A 134 -27.51 -28.33 16.17
CA GLU A 134 -26.92 -27.24 15.37
C GLU A 134 -27.95 -26.14 15.12
N GLN A 135 -29.17 -26.50 14.70
CA GLN A 135 -30.25 -25.53 14.50
C GLN A 135 -30.62 -24.82 15.81
N THR A 136 -30.70 -25.55 16.92
CA THR A 136 -30.96 -24.98 18.26
C THR A 136 -29.91 -23.93 18.64
N ILE A 137 -28.64 -24.16 18.32
CA ILE A 137 -27.54 -23.22 18.57
C ILE A 137 -27.64 -21.99 17.66
N LEU A 138 -27.94 -22.19 16.37
CA LEU A 138 -28.13 -21.11 15.40
C LEU A 138 -29.27 -20.18 15.81
N ASP A 139 -30.35 -20.74 16.35
CA ASP A 139 -31.52 -20.00 16.83
C ASP A 139 -31.30 -19.39 18.22
N GLY A 140 -30.15 -19.62 18.85
CA GLY A 140 -29.83 -19.11 20.19
C GLY A 140 -30.64 -19.75 21.31
N GLN A 141 -31.20 -20.93 21.08
CA GLN A 141 -32.09 -21.65 22.01
C GLN A 141 -31.38 -22.71 22.85
N SER A 142 -30.03 -22.69 22.86
CA SER A 142 -29.27 -23.69 23.61
C SER A 142 -29.52 -23.62 25.11
N GLN A 143 -29.95 -24.73 25.69
CA GLN A 143 -30.14 -24.88 27.14
C GLN A 143 -28.84 -25.25 27.87
N PHE A 144 -27.79 -25.61 27.13
CA PHE A 144 -26.51 -26.09 27.66
C PHE A 144 -25.38 -25.07 27.52
N GLY A 145 -25.72 -23.80 27.29
CA GLY A 145 -24.74 -22.71 27.16
C GLY A 145 -23.95 -22.73 25.84
N ASN A 146 -24.36 -23.54 24.85
CA ASN A 146 -23.73 -23.53 23.53
C ASN A 146 -24.28 -22.36 22.72
N THR A 147 -23.67 -21.18 22.88
CA THR A 147 -24.05 -19.96 22.16
C THR A 147 -22.99 -19.56 21.14
N ILE A 148 -23.42 -18.99 20.02
CA ILE A 148 -22.50 -18.39 19.04
C ILE A 148 -22.36 -16.90 19.26
N SER A 149 -21.13 -16.40 19.12
CA SER A 149 -20.85 -14.96 19.13
C SER A 149 -21.58 -14.23 18.00
N ASP A 150 -21.86 -12.95 18.19
CA ASP A 150 -22.54 -12.14 17.16
C ASP A 150 -21.69 -12.01 15.89
N VAL A 151 -20.36 -11.99 16.02
CA VAL A 151 -19.44 -12.01 14.86
C VAL A 151 -19.65 -13.27 14.01
N ASN A 152 -19.83 -14.43 14.65
CA ASN A 152 -20.08 -15.68 13.95
C ASN A 152 -21.47 -15.69 13.30
N LYS A 153 -22.50 -15.16 13.96
CA LYS A 153 -23.85 -14.99 13.37
C LYS A 153 -23.78 -14.17 12.09
N THR A 154 -23.20 -12.97 12.16
CA THR A 154 -23.04 -12.09 11.00
C THR A 154 -22.23 -12.75 9.88
N THR A 155 -21.20 -13.54 10.23
CA THR A 155 -20.40 -14.27 9.23
C THR A 155 -21.21 -15.34 8.51
N LEU A 156 -22.07 -16.07 9.23
CA LEU A 156 -22.96 -17.07 8.66
C LEU A 156 -24.03 -16.44 7.76
N GLU A 157 -24.59 -15.29 8.15
CA GLU A 157 -25.53 -14.52 7.33
C GLU A 157 -24.89 -14.09 6.00
N ARG A 158 -23.65 -13.55 6.06
CA ARG A 158 -22.89 -13.21 4.84
C ARG A 158 -22.58 -14.43 3.97
N LYS A 159 -22.41 -15.61 4.56
CA LYS A 159 -22.24 -16.86 3.81
C LYS A 159 -23.54 -17.19 3.06
N LYS A 160 -24.68 -17.24 3.76
CA LYS A 160 -26.00 -17.53 3.15
C LYS A 160 -26.32 -16.56 2.00
N ALA A 161 -26.15 -15.26 2.22
CA ALA A 161 -26.38 -14.25 1.19
C ALA A 161 -25.50 -14.42 -0.06
N ARG A 162 -24.27 -14.93 0.09
CA ARG A 162 -23.39 -15.24 -1.06
C ARG A 162 -23.88 -16.47 -1.83
N GLU A 163 -24.31 -17.51 -1.12
CA GLU A 163 -24.83 -18.75 -1.71
C GLU A 163 -26.14 -18.48 -2.48
N GLU A 164 -27.04 -17.65 -1.94
CA GLU A 164 -28.28 -17.23 -2.61
C GLU A 164 -28.00 -16.45 -3.90
N LYS A 165 -27.08 -15.49 -3.87
CA LYS A 165 -26.66 -14.75 -5.08
C LYS A 165 -26.07 -15.68 -6.15
N GLN A 166 -25.28 -16.66 -5.74
CA GLN A 166 -24.71 -17.65 -6.66
C GLN A 166 -25.78 -18.59 -7.23
N ALA A 167 -26.82 -18.91 -6.46
CA ALA A 167 -27.94 -19.72 -6.94
C ALA A 167 -28.84 -18.95 -7.91
N GLN A 168 -29.03 -17.64 -7.72
CA GLN A 168 -29.82 -16.76 -8.62
C GLN A 168 -29.09 -16.40 -9.92
N SER A 169 -27.76 -16.52 -9.94
CA SER A 169 -26.91 -16.27 -11.12
C SER A 169 -26.71 -17.51 -12.01
N LYS A 170 -27.31 -18.65 -11.65
CA LYS A 170 -27.28 -19.91 -12.40
C LYS A 170 -28.65 -20.17 -13.02
#